data_AF-A0A3N5UBX4-F1
#
_entry.id   AF-A0A3N5UBX4-F1
#
_cell.length_a   1.000
_cell.length_b   1.000
_cell.length_c   1.000
_cell.angle_alpha   90.00
_cell.angle_beta   90.00
_cell.angle_gamma   90.00
#
_symmetry.space_group_name_H-M   'P 1'
#
loop_
_entity.id
_entity.type
_entity.pdbx_description
1 polymer ?
#
loop_
_entity_poly.entity_id
_entity_poly.type
_entity_poly.pdbx_seq_one_letter_code
_entity_poly.pdbx_strand_id
1 'polypeptide(L)' 'MAGETETKSRRCCSIEHDRLVAELGTCDQLYKNPSEWHRCAGVISRRSGRRAKQCMLQA' A
#
# COMPACT_ATOMS: atom_id res chain seq x y z
N MET A 1 3.34 19.16 -19.94
CA MET A 1 2.92 19.01 -18.52
C MET A 1 2.33 17.61 -18.22
N ALA A 2 2.78 16.52 -18.88
CA ALA A 2 2.33 15.15 -18.58
C ALA A 2 3.36 14.35 -17.74
N GLY A 3 4.64 14.73 -17.78
CA GLY A 3 5.72 14.00 -17.08
C GLY A 3 5.75 14.19 -15.56
N GLU A 4 5.26 15.31 -15.03
CA GLU A 4 5.27 15.60 -13.59
C GLU A 4 4.24 14.78 -12.82
N THR A 5 3.04 14.64 -13.37
CA THR A 5 1.95 13.81 -12.82
C THR A 5 2.30 12.32 -12.86
N GLU A 6 2.95 11.84 -13.92
CA GLU A 6 3.40 10.45 -14.02
C GLU A 6 4.51 10.14 -13.01
N THR A 7 5.50 11.03 -12.89
CA THR A 7 6.62 10.87 -11.94
C THR A 7 6.13 10.86 -10.50
N LYS A 8 5.19 11.74 -10.15
CA LYS A 8 4.58 11.79 -8.82
C LYS A 8 3.75 10.55 -8.53
N SER A 9 2.93 10.10 -9.48
CA SER A 9 2.11 8.89 -9.34
C SER A 9 2.99 7.67 -9.11
N ARG A 10 4.06 7.52 -9.90
CA ARG A 10 5.03 6.44 -9.75
C ARG A 10 5.71 6.48 -8.38
N ARG A 11 6.16 7.66 -7.92
CA ARG A 11 6.78 7.81 -6.60
C ARG A 11 5.82 7.47 -5.46
N CYS A 12 4.59 7.97 -5.49
CA CYS A 12 3.57 7.66 -4.50
C CYS A 12 3.27 6.16 -4.43
N CYS A 13 3.10 5.51 -5.58
CA CYS A 13 2.83 4.08 -5.66
C CYS A 13 4.03 3.22 -5.23
N SER A 14 5.26 3.58 -5.60
CA SER A 14 6.47 2.84 -5.17
C SER A 14 6.67 2.89 -3.66
N ILE A 15 6.51 4.05 -3.03
CA ILE A 15 6.63 4.18 -1.57
C ILE A 15 5.56 3.35 -0.85
N GLU A 16 4.31 3.41 -1.31
CA GLU A 16 3.23 2.65 -0.69
C GLU A 16 3.30 1.15 -0.98
N HIS A 17 3.91 0.74 -2.10
CA HIS A 17 4.25 -0.66 -2.37
C HIS A 17 5.25 -1.20 -1.34
N ASP A 18 6.35 -0.50 -1.09
CA ASP A 18 7.37 -0.97 -0.16
C ASP A 18 6.82 -1.07 1.27
N ARG A 19 5.99 -0.09 1.67
CA ARG A 19 5.24 -0.14 2.93
C ARG A 19 4.27 -1.31 2.98
N LEU A 20 3.52 -1.55 1.90
CA LEU A 20 2.57 -2.65 1.81
C LEU A 20 3.28 -4.00 1.98
N VAL A 21 4.41 -4.22 1.31
CA VAL A 21 5.19 -5.47 1.44
C VAL A 21 5.69 -5.66 2.87
N ALA A 22 6.23 -4.62 3.50
CA ALA A 22 6.69 -4.69 4.89
C ALA A 22 5.54 -5.01 5.86
N GLU A 23 4.39 -4.34 5.71
CA GLU A 23 3.21 -4.56 6.55
C GLU A 23 2.58 -5.95 6.33
N LEU A 24 2.58 -6.48 5.10
CA LEU A 24 2.15 -7.85 4.79
C LEU A 24 3.03 -8.90 5.46
N GLY A 25 4.34 -8.67 5.53
CA GLY A 25 5.26 -9.55 6.25
C GLY A 25 4.90 -9.69 7.73
N THR A 26 4.33 -8.65 8.36
CA THR A 26 3.80 -8.73 9.72
C THR A 26 2.59 -9.66 9.79
N CYS A 27 1.69 -9.66 8.80
CA CYS A 27 0.58 -10.61 8.76
C CYS A 27 1.07 -12.06 8.65
N ASP A 28 2.10 -12.32 7.84
CA ASP A 28 2.71 -13.66 7.68
C ASP A 28 3.30 -14.18 8.99
N GLN A 29 3.86 -13.28 9.80
CA GLN A 29 4.42 -13.61 11.11
C GLN A 29 3.33 -13.89 12.14
N LEU A 30 2.29 -13.04 12.20
CA LEU A 30 1.25 -13.09 13.24
C LEU A 30 0.17 -14.15 12.99
N TYR A 31 -0.24 -14.35 11.74
CA TYR A 31 -1.41 -15.16 11.40
C TYR A 31 -1.00 -16.39 10.58
N LYS A 32 -1.14 -17.57 11.18
CA LYS A 32 -0.87 -18.86 10.52
C LYS A 32 -2.10 -19.46 9.85
N ASN A 33 -3.29 -18.99 10.22
CA ASN A 33 -4.51 -19.42 9.54
C ASN A 33 -4.83 -18.47 8.36
N PRO A 34 -5.37 -19.02 7.25
CA PRO A 34 -5.67 -18.22 6.07
C PRO A 34 -6.70 -17.11 6.32
N SER A 35 -7.73 -17.36 7.12
CA SER A 35 -8.84 -16.42 7.32
C SER A 35 -8.40 -15.12 8.00
N GLU A 36 -7.62 -15.22 9.08
CA GLU A 36 -7.06 -14.05 9.77
C GLU A 36 -5.98 -13.36 8.95
N TRP A 37 -5.17 -14.12 8.22
CA TRP A 37 -4.21 -13.56 7.27
C TRP A 37 -4.92 -12.72 6.20
N HIS A 38 -5.96 -13.24 5.55
CA HIS A 38 -6.73 -12.52 4.55
C HIS A 38 -7.39 -11.26 5.12
N ARG A 39 -7.89 -11.33 6.37
CA ARG A 39 -8.43 -10.16 7.06
C ARG A 39 -7.35 -9.09 7.29
N CYS A 40 -6.17 -9.49 7.76
CA CYS A 40 -5.03 -8.62 7.99
C CYS A 40 -4.56 -7.96 6.68
N ALA A 41 -4.27 -8.77 5.67
CA ALA A 41 -3.86 -8.32 4.34
C ALA A 41 -4.91 -7.38 3.73
N GLY A 42 -6.20 -7.69 3.84
CA GLY A 42 -7.27 -6.85 3.32
C GLY A 42 -7.37 -5.47 4.00
N VAL A 43 -7.08 -5.38 5.31
CA VAL A 43 -7.02 -4.07 6.01
C VAL A 43 -5.82 -3.26 5.53
N ILE A 44 -4.66 -3.88 5.44
CA ILE A 44 -3.41 -3.24 5.03
C ILE A 44 -3.49 -2.74 3.57
N SER A 45 -3.96 -3.57 2.65
CA SER A 45 -4.11 -3.21 1.23
C SER A 45 -5.06 -2.01 1.05
N ARG A 46 -6.18 -1.97 1.79
CA ARG A 46 -7.09 -0.82 1.79
C ARG A 46 -6.44 0.45 2.31
N ARG A 47 -5.61 0.34 3.36
CA ARG A 47 -4.86 1.46 3.92
C ARG A 47 -3.80 1.98 2.94
N SER A 48 -3.03 1.09 2.32
CA SER A 48 -2.04 1.43 1.28
C SER A 48 -2.70 2.16 0.11
N GLY A 49 -3.80 1.64 -0.43
CA GLY A 49 -4.54 2.30 -1.53
C GLY A 49 -5.05 3.71 -1.17
N ARG A 50 -5.55 3.91 0.07
CA ARG A 50 -5.96 5.24 0.55
C ARG A 50 -4.78 6.21 0.62
N ARG A 51 -3.64 5.79 1.17
CA ARG A 51 -2.42 6.60 1.25
C ARG A 51 -1.88 6.97 -0.13
N ALA A 52 -1.83 6.01 -1.05
CA ALA A 52 -1.41 6.26 -2.43
C ALA A 52 -2.32 7.29 -3.11
N LYS A 53 -3.64 7.14 -2.97
CA LYS A 53 -4.63 8.11 -3.48
C LYS A 53 -4.42 9.50 -2.88
N GLN A 54 -4.21 9.60 -1.57
CA GLN A 54 -3.95 10.88 -0.91
C GLN A 54 -2.65 11.53 -1.41
N CYS A 55 -1.57 10.77 -1.55
CA CYS A 55 -0.30 11.26 -2.07
C CYS A 55 -0.43 11.80 -3.51
N MET A 56 -1.21 11.12 -4.36
CA MET A 56 -1.47 11.59 -5.71
C MET A 56 -2.32 12.88 -5.74
N LEU A 57 -3.29 13.01 -4.83
CA LEU A 57 -4.22 14.15 -4.77
C LEU A 57 -3.68 15.37 -4.01
N GLN A 58 -2.74 15.20 -3.09
CA GLN A 58 -2.09 16.31 -2.39
C GLN A 58 -1.08 16.97 -3.34
N ALA A 59 -1.54 17.98 -4.08
CA ALA A 59 -0.73 18.88 -4.92
C ALA A 59 0.02 19.89 -4.05
#